data_AF-A0A3D3F9C8-F1
#
_entry.id   AF-A0A3D3F9C8-F1
#
_cell.length_a   1.000
_cell.length_b   1.000
_cell.length_c   1.000
_cell.angle_alpha   90.00
_cell.angle_beta   90.00
_cell.angle_gamma   90.00
#
_symmetry.space_group_name_H-M   'P 1'
#
loop_
_entity.id
_entity.type
_entity.pdbx_description
1 polymer ?
#
loop_
_entity_poly.entity_id
_entity_poly.type
_entity_poly.pdbx_seq_one_letter_code
_entity_poly.pdbx_strand_id
1 'polypeptide(L)'
;KDERRDKAISRFGRRLYYFELSEDPDERAAFETLEPLWIQHRDILSMNKKNQTGSTDNFINDLKKEPFASAVTTLTMSPEQNAIEETNNDFRASESDKRSVKTTHENVKAKDLRKTLESANNNLCEYVYVMAKAYPDNAQWNKLLTVINVIRKRYSELLVHRQAHSKKKPDKTDDK
;
A
#
# COMPACT_ATOMS: atom_id res chain seq x y z
N LYS A 1 -4.78 11.61 -5.65
CA LYS A 1 -3.85 12.60 -5.07
C LYS A 1 -4.25 12.90 -3.64
N ASP A 2 -3.48 13.71 -2.90
CA ASP A 2 -3.84 14.19 -1.56
C ASP A 2 -3.92 15.72 -1.59
N GLU A 3 -5.14 16.27 -1.50
CA GLU A 3 -5.36 17.69 -1.74
C GLU A 3 -4.72 18.59 -0.69
N ARG A 4 -4.62 18.15 0.57
CA ARG A 4 -4.05 18.96 1.65
C ARG A 4 -2.54 19.12 1.45
N ARG A 5 -1.85 18.02 1.16
CA ARG A 5 -0.41 18.05 0.82
C ARG A 5 -0.15 18.81 -0.47
N ASP A 6 -0.94 18.59 -1.52
CA ASP A 6 -0.79 19.31 -2.80
C ASP A 6 -0.95 20.82 -2.60
N LYS A 7 -1.89 21.26 -1.76
CA LYS A 7 -2.08 22.67 -1.39
C LYS A 7 -0.88 23.22 -0.61
N ALA A 8 -0.34 22.49 0.36
CA ALA A 8 0.83 22.93 1.13
C ALA A 8 2.06 23.13 0.23
N ILE A 9 2.35 22.17 -0.64
CA ILE A 9 3.46 22.26 -1.61
C ILE A 9 3.25 23.42 -2.59
N SER A 10 2.01 23.59 -3.09
CA SER A 10 1.68 24.70 -4.00
C SER A 10 1.81 26.07 -3.32
N ARG A 11 1.48 26.16 -2.02
CA ARG A 11 1.64 27.39 -1.23
C ARG A 11 3.10 27.78 -1.09
N PHE A 12 4.00 26.81 -0.83
CA PHE A 12 5.43 27.04 -0.78
C PHE A 12 5.94 27.66 -2.08
N GLY A 13 5.65 27.04 -3.23
CA GLY A 13 6.09 27.56 -4.53
C GLY A 13 5.57 28.96 -4.82
N ARG A 14 4.29 29.23 -4.56
CA ARG A 14 3.70 30.57 -4.74
C ARG A 14 4.34 31.61 -3.83
N ARG A 15 4.64 31.24 -2.58
CA ARG A 15 5.30 32.13 -1.61
C ARG A 15 6.75 32.39 -1.99
N LEU A 16 7.46 31.41 -2.53
CA LEU A 16 8.82 31.61 -3.03
C LEU A 16 8.84 32.66 -4.15
N TYR A 17 7.98 32.51 -5.16
CA TYR A 17 7.92 33.44 -6.29
C TYR A 17 7.42 34.84 -5.93
N TYR A 18 6.85 35.05 -4.74
CA TYR A 18 6.58 36.41 -4.24
C TYR A 18 7.88 37.23 -4.09
N PHE A 19 8.99 36.58 -3.77
CA PHE A 19 10.30 37.20 -3.58
C PHE A 19 11.14 37.31 -4.86
N GLU A 20 10.59 36.92 -6.02
CA GLU A 20 11.28 37.02 -7.33
C GLU A 20 11.61 38.48 -7.70
N LEU A 21 10.77 39.42 -7.26
CA LEU A 21 10.90 40.86 -7.56
C LEU A 21 11.05 41.75 -6.31
N SER A 22 11.31 41.19 -5.12
CA SER A 22 11.62 41.96 -3.90
C SER A 22 12.71 43.02 -4.11
N GLU A 23 12.55 44.20 -3.52
CA GLU A 23 13.53 45.29 -3.54
C GLU A 23 14.66 45.08 -2.51
N ASP A 24 14.46 44.18 -1.54
CA ASP A 24 15.46 43.82 -0.55
C ASP A 24 16.52 42.89 -1.18
N PRO A 25 17.81 43.29 -1.21
CA PRO A 25 18.87 42.47 -1.79
C PRO A 25 19.05 41.12 -1.07
N ASP A 26 18.81 41.06 0.24
CA ASP A 26 18.96 39.82 1.02
C ASP A 26 17.83 38.83 0.67
N GLU A 27 16.61 39.32 0.50
CA GLU A 27 15.48 38.50 0.04
C GLU A 27 15.69 38.02 -1.40
N ARG A 28 16.21 38.88 -2.29
CA ARG A 28 16.52 38.46 -3.67
C ARG A 28 17.57 37.36 -3.71
N ALA A 29 18.67 37.51 -2.96
CA ALA A 29 19.73 36.50 -2.90
C ALA A 29 19.21 35.17 -2.31
N ALA A 30 18.34 35.23 -1.30
CA ALA A 30 17.70 34.05 -0.74
C ALA A 30 16.75 33.36 -1.74
N PHE A 31 15.99 34.13 -2.53
CA PHE A 31 15.18 33.60 -3.63
C PHE A 31 16.03 32.89 -4.68
N GLU A 32 17.11 33.53 -5.17
CA GLU A 32 18.02 32.95 -6.16
C GLU A 32 18.69 31.67 -5.64
N THR A 33 18.88 31.57 -4.32
CA THR A 33 19.38 30.36 -3.66
C THR A 33 18.34 29.23 -3.65
N LEU A 34 17.06 29.53 -3.40
CA LEU A 34 16.00 28.54 -3.26
C LEU A 34 15.34 28.12 -4.58
N GLU A 35 15.34 28.98 -5.60
CA GLU A 35 14.67 28.71 -6.87
C GLU A 35 15.17 27.43 -7.55
N PRO A 36 16.49 27.17 -7.70
CA PRO A 36 16.95 25.94 -8.35
C PRO A 36 16.47 24.68 -7.62
N LEU A 37 16.45 24.71 -6.29
CA LEU A 37 15.93 23.62 -5.46
C LEU A 37 14.42 23.43 -5.71
N TRP A 38 13.66 24.51 -5.75
CA TRP A 38 12.24 24.43 -6.06
C TRP A 38 11.98 23.85 -7.45
N ILE A 39 12.73 24.28 -8.47
CA ILE A 39 12.62 23.77 -9.84
C ILE A 39 12.90 22.25 -9.88
N GLN A 40 13.89 21.78 -9.13
CA GLN A 40 14.21 20.35 -9.03
C GLN A 40 13.07 19.52 -8.42
N HIS A 41 12.31 20.09 -7.48
CA HIS A 41 11.28 19.38 -6.71
C HIS A 41 9.84 19.68 -7.12
N ARG A 42 9.57 20.68 -7.98
CA ARG A 42 8.19 21.11 -8.31
C ARG A 42 7.30 20.01 -8.89
N ASP A 43 7.91 19.02 -9.55
CA ASP A 43 7.20 17.91 -10.20
C ASP A 43 6.56 16.93 -9.19
N ILE A 44 6.84 17.06 -7.89
CA ILE A 44 6.18 16.31 -6.82
C ILE A 44 4.64 16.37 -6.94
N LEU A 45 4.09 17.50 -7.38
CA LEU A 45 2.64 17.70 -7.57
C LEU A 45 2.03 16.84 -8.69
N SER A 46 2.85 16.35 -9.62
CA SER A 46 2.44 15.47 -10.71
C SER A 46 2.48 13.99 -10.32
N MET A 47 3.17 13.65 -9.24
CA MET A 47 3.46 12.26 -8.86
C MET A 47 2.22 11.53 -8.31
N ASN A 48 2.28 10.20 -8.36
CA ASN A 48 1.32 9.36 -7.64
C ASN A 48 1.56 9.41 -6.12
N LYS A 49 0.56 9.02 -5.32
CA LYS A 49 0.59 9.10 -3.85
C LYS A 49 1.83 8.45 -3.21
N LYS A 50 2.28 7.31 -3.73
CA LYS A 50 3.41 6.54 -3.17
C LYS A 50 4.73 7.27 -3.40
N ASN A 51 4.97 7.72 -4.62
CA ASN A 51 6.20 8.40 -5.00
C ASN A 51 6.25 9.83 -4.44
N GLN A 52 5.08 10.47 -4.30
CA GLN A 52 4.96 11.80 -3.74
C GLN A 52 5.49 11.86 -2.31
N THR A 53 5.13 10.91 -1.42
CA THR A 53 5.56 10.91 -0.02
C THR A 53 7.09 10.96 0.13
N GLY A 54 7.80 10.07 -0.55
CA GLY A 54 9.27 10.02 -0.49
C GLY A 54 9.94 11.22 -1.16
N SER A 55 9.36 11.72 -2.26
CA SER A 55 9.90 12.91 -2.92
C SER A 55 9.68 14.18 -2.09
N THR A 56 8.54 14.28 -1.39
CA THR A 56 8.29 15.33 -0.40
C THR A 56 9.28 15.27 0.77
N ASP A 57 9.69 14.08 1.22
CA ASP A 57 10.74 13.97 2.24
C ASP A 57 12.09 14.46 1.75
N ASN A 58 12.48 14.08 0.54
CA ASN A 58 13.72 14.56 -0.05
C ASN A 58 13.71 16.08 -0.15
N PHE A 59 12.60 16.67 -0.59
CA PHE A 59 12.44 18.12 -0.63
C PHE A 59 12.57 18.77 0.75
N ILE A 60 11.86 18.27 1.77
CA ILE A 60 11.98 18.79 3.15
C ILE A 60 13.41 18.65 3.68
N ASN A 61 14.06 17.51 3.42
CA ASN A 61 15.44 17.26 3.86
C ASN A 61 16.43 18.17 3.17
N ASP A 62 16.24 18.48 1.89
CA ASP A 62 17.07 19.43 1.17
C ASP A 62 16.85 20.87 1.69
N LEU A 63 15.61 21.27 1.98
CA LEU A 63 15.30 22.56 2.60
C LEU A 63 15.96 22.75 3.98
N LYS A 64 16.27 21.66 4.69
CA LYS A 64 16.96 21.69 6.00
C LYS A 64 18.48 21.79 5.89
N LYS A 65 19.07 21.72 4.68
CA LYS A 65 20.52 21.82 4.46
C LYS A 65 20.92 23.25 4.11
N GLU A 66 22.15 23.62 4.44
CA GLU A 66 22.73 24.85 3.91
C GLU A 66 23.05 24.72 2.40
N PRO A 67 22.90 25.79 1.61
CA PRO A 67 22.52 27.16 2.01
C PRO A 67 20.99 27.41 2.12
N PHE A 68 20.17 26.39 1.86
CA PHE A 68 18.71 26.52 1.76
C PHE A 68 18.04 26.82 3.10
N ALA A 69 18.53 26.26 4.20
CA ALA A 69 17.99 26.50 5.54
C ALA A 69 18.08 27.98 5.95
N SER A 70 19.23 28.61 5.68
CA SER A 70 19.41 30.05 5.88
C SER A 70 18.46 30.86 4.99
N ALA A 71 18.35 30.52 3.71
CA ALA A 71 17.46 31.21 2.77
C ALA A 71 15.97 31.11 3.18
N VAL A 72 15.52 29.95 3.65
CA VAL A 72 14.15 29.76 4.17
C VAL A 72 13.89 30.68 5.37
N THR A 73 14.89 30.86 6.23
CA THR A 73 14.81 31.75 7.40
C THR A 73 14.75 33.21 6.98
N THR A 74 15.64 33.64 6.06
CA THR A 74 15.65 35.00 5.50
C THR A 74 14.31 35.36 4.87
N LEU A 75 13.71 34.45 4.08
CA LEU A 75 12.41 34.67 3.44
C LEU A 75 11.20 34.47 4.38
N THR A 76 11.42 34.17 5.66
CA THR A 76 10.36 33.87 6.64
C THR A 76 9.43 32.72 6.22
N MET A 77 9.96 31.73 5.49
CA MET A 77 9.20 30.62 4.88
C MET A 77 9.15 29.35 5.74
N SER A 78 9.62 29.39 6.99
CA SER A 78 9.51 28.27 7.93
C SER A 78 8.07 27.76 8.13
N PRO A 79 7.02 28.61 8.16
CA PRO A 79 5.63 28.14 8.25
C PRO A 79 5.22 27.27 7.06
N GLU A 80 5.64 27.62 5.84
CA GLU A 80 5.36 26.84 4.63
C GLU A 80 6.10 25.49 4.65
N GLN A 81 7.36 25.48 5.08
CA GLN A 81 8.12 24.24 5.26
C GLN A 81 7.44 23.31 6.27
N ASN A 82 7.06 23.84 7.43
CA ASN A 82 6.37 23.08 8.48
C ASN A 82 5.02 22.54 8.01
N ALA A 83 4.25 23.32 7.25
CA ALA A 83 2.96 22.87 6.70
C ALA A 83 3.12 21.71 5.70
N ILE A 84 4.21 21.69 4.90
CA ILE A 84 4.50 20.55 4.03
C ILE A 84 4.85 19.30 4.85
N GLU A 85 5.66 19.46 5.90
CA GLU A 85 6.04 18.36 6.79
C GLU A 85 4.82 17.77 7.52
N GLU A 86 3.98 18.62 8.11
CA GLU A 86 2.74 18.23 8.80
C GLU A 86 1.80 17.49 7.85
N THR A 87 1.48 18.06 6.69
CA THR A 87 0.56 17.43 5.74
C THR A 87 1.09 16.12 5.16
N ASN A 88 2.41 15.96 5.02
CA ASN A 88 3.00 14.69 4.59
C ASN A 88 2.94 13.62 5.70
N ASN A 89 3.11 14.02 6.97
CA ASN A 89 2.96 13.14 8.13
C ASN A 89 1.50 12.70 8.36
N ASP A 90 0.55 13.62 8.27
CA ASP A 90 -0.89 13.33 8.32
C ASP A 90 -1.29 12.30 7.28
N PHE A 91 -0.76 12.45 6.05
CA PHE A 91 -1.01 11.49 4.99
C PHE A 91 -0.50 10.09 5.37
N ARG A 92 0.73 9.98 5.90
CA ARG A 92 1.30 8.69 6.34
C ARG A 92 0.44 8.04 7.42
N ALA A 93 0.02 8.80 8.43
CA ALA A 93 -0.84 8.31 9.49
C ALA A 93 -2.14 7.75 8.89
N SER A 94 -2.80 8.52 8.02
CA SER A 94 -4.06 8.10 7.39
C SER A 94 -3.93 6.85 6.52
N GLU A 95 -2.82 6.66 5.81
CA GLU A 95 -2.60 5.47 4.98
C GLU A 95 -2.20 4.25 5.81
N SER A 96 -1.49 4.45 6.92
CA SER A 96 -1.21 3.40 7.91
C SER A 96 -2.50 2.88 8.53
N ASP A 97 -3.40 3.78 8.93
CA ASP A 97 -4.70 3.43 9.51
C ASP A 97 -5.59 2.69 8.51
N LYS A 98 -5.65 3.14 7.25
CA LYS A 98 -6.38 2.41 6.21
C LYS A 98 -5.81 1.01 5.98
N ARG A 99 -4.48 0.87 6.02
CA ARG A 99 -3.82 -0.42 5.85
C ARG A 99 -4.11 -1.35 7.04
N SER A 100 -4.10 -0.84 8.26
CA SER A 100 -4.41 -1.63 9.46
C SER A 100 -5.87 -2.10 9.43
N VAL A 101 -6.82 -1.21 9.12
CA VAL A 101 -8.25 -1.52 8.97
C VAL A 101 -8.52 -2.53 7.86
N LYS A 102 -7.86 -2.40 6.70
CA LYS A 102 -7.99 -3.38 5.61
C LYS A 102 -7.44 -4.75 6.01
N THR A 103 -6.29 -4.77 6.67
CA THR A 103 -5.62 -6.00 7.12
C THR A 103 -6.44 -6.73 8.18
N THR A 104 -7.09 -6.01 9.09
CA THR A 104 -7.95 -6.62 10.11
C THR A 104 -9.24 -7.17 9.50
N HIS A 105 -9.89 -6.45 8.59
CA HIS A 105 -11.12 -6.93 7.94
C HIS A 105 -10.92 -8.13 7.02
N GLU A 106 -9.84 -8.17 6.23
CA GLU A 106 -9.58 -9.27 5.29
C GLU A 106 -9.18 -10.57 6.03
N ASN A 107 -8.35 -10.48 7.07
CA ASN A 107 -7.84 -11.67 7.76
C ASN A 107 -8.85 -12.32 8.71
N VAL A 108 -9.67 -11.53 9.41
CA VAL A 108 -10.65 -12.07 10.38
C VAL A 108 -11.78 -12.80 9.64
N LYS A 109 -12.34 -12.21 8.58
CA LYS A 109 -13.47 -12.81 7.86
C LYS A 109 -13.08 -14.04 7.04
N ALA A 110 -11.94 -14.01 6.36
CA ALA A 110 -11.55 -15.11 5.46
C ALA A 110 -11.11 -16.38 6.21
N LYS A 111 -10.36 -16.22 7.32
CA LYS A 111 -9.85 -17.35 8.10
C LYS A 111 -10.99 -18.09 8.81
N ASP A 112 -11.90 -17.36 9.44
CA ASP A 112 -13.01 -17.96 10.17
C ASP A 112 -14.01 -18.60 9.21
N LEU A 113 -14.34 -17.95 8.08
CA LEU A 113 -15.20 -18.54 7.06
C LEU A 113 -14.60 -19.83 6.48
N ARG A 114 -13.28 -19.88 6.26
CA ARG A 114 -12.59 -21.08 5.79
C ARG A 114 -12.71 -22.22 6.79
N LYS A 115 -12.50 -21.95 8.08
CA LYS A 115 -12.65 -22.95 9.15
C LYS A 115 -14.08 -23.46 9.26
N THR A 116 -15.07 -22.57 9.20
CA THR A 116 -16.49 -22.95 9.25
C THR A 116 -16.87 -23.83 8.06
N LEU A 117 -16.44 -23.47 6.85
CA LEU A 117 -16.69 -24.26 5.64
C LEU A 117 -16.00 -25.63 5.71
N GLU A 118 -14.75 -25.69 6.18
CA GLU A 118 -14.01 -26.93 6.34
C GLU A 118 -14.68 -27.86 7.36
N SER A 119 -15.11 -27.32 8.50
CA SER A 119 -15.84 -28.06 9.52
C SER A 119 -17.16 -28.62 8.99
N ALA A 120 -17.98 -27.79 8.32
CA ALA A 120 -19.25 -28.23 7.74
C ALA A 120 -19.06 -29.32 6.69
N ASN A 121 -18.05 -29.19 5.82
CA ASN A 121 -17.73 -30.19 4.82
C ASN A 121 -17.23 -31.51 5.44
N ASN A 122 -16.40 -31.45 6.49
CA ASN A 122 -15.93 -32.63 7.20
C ASN A 122 -17.09 -33.36 7.88
N ASN A 123 -17.97 -32.64 8.58
CA ASN A 123 -19.15 -33.20 9.23
C ASN A 123 -20.07 -33.89 8.22
N LEU A 124 -20.31 -33.27 7.06
CA LEU A 124 -21.12 -33.89 5.99
C LEU A 124 -20.50 -35.21 5.51
N CYS A 125 -19.19 -35.21 5.25
CA CYS A 125 -18.54 -36.40 4.76
C CYS A 125 -18.48 -37.52 5.80
N GLU A 126 -18.27 -37.17 7.06
CA GLU A 126 -18.29 -38.12 8.18
C GLU A 126 -19.69 -38.71 8.36
N TYR A 127 -20.73 -37.87 8.30
CA TYR A 127 -22.12 -38.33 8.35
C TYR A 127 -22.40 -39.35 7.24
N VAL A 128 -22.05 -39.05 5.99
CA VAL A 128 -22.24 -39.99 4.86
C VAL A 128 -21.48 -41.30 5.09
N TYR A 129 -20.26 -41.24 5.62
CA TYR A 129 -19.47 -42.42 5.93
C TYR A 129 -20.10 -43.29 7.03
N VAL A 130 -20.55 -42.67 8.12
CA VAL A 130 -21.24 -43.35 9.22
C VAL A 130 -22.53 -43.98 8.73
N MET A 131 -23.33 -43.27 7.92
CA MET A 131 -24.58 -43.79 7.37
C MET A 131 -24.35 -44.97 6.41
N ALA A 132 -23.30 -44.92 5.57
CA ALA A 132 -22.94 -46.03 4.70
C ALA A 132 -22.52 -47.28 5.49
N LYS A 133 -21.85 -47.10 6.64
CA LYS A 133 -21.46 -48.20 7.54
C LYS A 133 -22.63 -48.75 8.35
N ALA A 134 -23.49 -47.89 8.87
CA ALA A 134 -24.60 -48.27 9.72
C ALA A 134 -25.73 -48.95 8.94
N TYR A 135 -25.90 -48.57 7.66
CA TYR A 135 -26.98 -49.08 6.80
C TYR A 135 -26.40 -49.66 5.48
N PRO A 136 -25.68 -50.80 5.56
CA PRO A 136 -25.03 -51.39 4.38
C PRO A 136 -26.03 -51.83 3.30
N ASP A 137 -27.24 -52.22 3.71
CA ASP A 137 -28.32 -52.65 2.82
C ASP A 137 -28.93 -51.51 1.99
N ASN A 138 -28.72 -50.25 2.43
CA ASN A 138 -29.14 -49.09 1.67
C ASN A 138 -28.05 -48.69 0.67
N ALA A 139 -28.21 -49.17 -0.57
CA ALA A 139 -27.30 -48.91 -1.68
C ALA A 139 -27.07 -47.41 -1.98
N GLN A 140 -27.95 -46.50 -1.56
CA GLN A 140 -27.81 -45.07 -1.85
C GLN A 140 -26.66 -44.43 -1.04
N TRP A 141 -26.44 -44.85 0.21
CA TRP A 141 -25.34 -44.33 1.02
C TRP A 141 -23.98 -44.74 0.47
N ASN A 142 -23.86 -45.99 0.00
CA ASN A 142 -22.65 -46.49 -0.65
C ASN A 142 -22.35 -45.80 -1.98
N LYS A 143 -23.39 -45.49 -2.78
CA LYS A 143 -23.24 -44.69 -4.00
C LYS A 143 -22.74 -43.28 -3.69
N LEU A 144 -23.34 -42.61 -2.71
CA LEU A 144 -22.95 -41.26 -2.31
C LEU A 144 -21.51 -41.21 -1.77
N LEU A 145 -21.12 -42.16 -0.92
CA LEU A 145 -19.75 -42.28 -0.40
C LEU A 145 -18.74 -42.47 -1.54
N THR A 146 -19.08 -43.29 -2.54
CA THR A 146 -18.23 -43.51 -3.72
C THR A 146 -18.02 -42.22 -4.50
N VAL A 147 -19.09 -41.46 -4.75
CA VAL A 147 -19.01 -40.16 -5.44
C VAL A 147 -18.12 -39.18 -4.69
N ILE A 148 -18.28 -39.06 -3.36
CA ILE A 148 -17.43 -38.18 -2.53
C ILE A 148 -15.95 -38.58 -2.64
N ASN A 149 -15.64 -39.88 -2.62
CA ASN A 149 -14.27 -40.36 -2.72
C ASN A 149 -13.65 -40.10 -4.10
N VAL A 150 -14.41 -40.23 -5.18
CA VAL A 150 -13.96 -39.86 -6.54
C VAL A 150 -13.64 -38.37 -6.62
N ILE A 151 -14.50 -37.52 -6.07
CA ILE A 151 -14.29 -36.06 -6.03
C ILE A 151 -13.01 -35.73 -5.25
N ARG A 152 -12.84 -36.30 -4.05
CA ARG A 152 -11.63 -36.10 -3.22
C ARG A 152 -10.36 -36.50 -3.96
N LYS A 153 -10.37 -37.66 -4.62
CA LYS A 153 -9.23 -38.15 -5.42
C LYS A 153 -8.88 -37.15 -6.52
N ARG A 154 -9.86 -36.72 -7.32
CA ARG A 154 -9.65 -35.73 -8.39
C ARG A 154 -9.07 -34.41 -7.87
N TYR A 155 -9.56 -33.92 -6.73
CA TYR A 155 -9.01 -32.71 -6.12
C TYR A 155 -7.58 -32.89 -5.62
N SER A 156 -7.24 -34.05 -5.03
CA SER A 156 -5.86 -34.33 -4.61
C SER A 156 -4.88 -34.34 -5.79
N GLU A 157 -5.27 -34.94 -6.92
CA GLU A 157 -4.47 -34.95 -8.15
C GLU A 157 -4.27 -33.53 -8.69
N LEU A 158 -5.32 -32.70 -8.72
CA LEU A 158 -5.22 -31.30 -9.14
C LEU A 158 -4.26 -30.47 -8.26
N LEU A 159 -4.26 -30.70 -6.95
CA LEU A 159 -3.35 -30.02 -6.02
C LEU A 159 -1.89 -30.41 -6.26
N VAL A 160 -1.61 -31.69 -6.49
CA VAL A 160 -0.27 -32.19 -6.83
C VAL A 160 0.22 -31.57 -8.14
N HIS A 161 -0.63 -31.51 -9.17
CA HIS A 161 -0.28 -30.87 -10.45
C HIS A 161 0.04 -29.37 -10.30
N ARG A 162 -0.71 -28.64 -9.46
CA ARG A 162 -0.44 -27.21 -9.19
C ARG A 162 0.89 -26.99 -8.47
N GLN A 163 1.24 -27.82 -7.49
CA GLN A 163 2.53 -27.74 -6.80
C GLN A 163 3.70 -28.08 -7.73
N ALA A 164 3.54 -29.05 -8.62
CA ALA A 164 4.54 -29.38 -9.63
C ALA A 164 4.78 -28.23 -10.63
N HIS A 165 3.73 -27.49 -11.00
CA HIS A 165 3.85 -26.32 -11.87
C HIS A 165 4.46 -25.09 -11.17
N SER A 166 4.21 -24.88 -9.86
CA SER A 166 4.80 -23.75 -9.15
C SER A 166 6.31 -23.91 -8.94
N LYS A 167 6.81 -25.14 -8.78
CA LYS A 167 8.24 -25.46 -8.69
C LYS A 167 8.98 -25.36 -10.03
N LYS A 168 8.27 -25.26 -11.16
CA LYS A 168 8.83 -25.13 -12.52
C LYS A 168 8.84 -23.70 -13.06
N LYS A 169 8.41 -22.70 -12.29
CA LYS A 169 8.65 -21.31 -12.69
C LYS A 169 10.15 -21.01 -12.48
N PRO A 170 10.91 -20.65 -13.53
CA PRO A 170 12.26 -20.16 -13.32
C PRO A 170 12.15 -18.85 -12.53
N ASP A 171 13.04 -18.69 -11.55
CA ASP A 171 13.26 -17.43 -10.88
C ASP A 171 13.59 -16.40 -11.98
N LYS A 172 12.69 -15.46 -12.24
CA LYS A 172 13.00 -14.29 -13.05
C LYS A 172 13.71 -13.30 -12.14
N THR A 173 14.95 -13.63 -11.78
CA THR A 173 16.01 -12.64 -11.61
C THR A 173 16.58 -12.33 -13.00
N ASP A 174 17.01 -11.08 -13.19
CA ASP A 174 17.44 -10.43 -14.43
C ASP A 174 16.25 -9.88 -15.26
N ASP A 175 16.11 -8.57 -15.52
CA ASP A 175 17.11 -7.64 -16.05
C ASP A 175 16.55 -6.17 -16.02
N LYS A 176 17.45 -5.20 -15.80
CA LYS A 176 17.38 -3.72 -15.98
C LYS A 176 16.47 -2.84 -15.11
#